data_AF-D6ZCX6-F1
#
_entry.id   AF-D6ZCX6-F1
#
_cell.length_a   1.000
_cell.length_b   1.000
_cell.length_c   1.000
_cell.angle_alpha   90.00
_cell.angle_beta   90.00
_cell.angle_gamma   90.00
#
_symmetry.space_group_name_H-M   'P 1'
#
loop_
_entity.id
_entity.type
_entity.pdbx_description
1 polymer ?
#
loop_
_entity_poly.entity_id
_entity_poly.type
_entity_poly.pdbx_seq_one_letter_code
_entity_poly.pdbx_strand_id
1 'polypeptide(L)'
;MPETTEKPHAEKKATQYPDFVGKTYVLPDYYEIGREQVRAFAKAVRNYDPIHHDEQAARDAGFANLVCPPTFASIIGLLVQEHLFEHIVKDYDLSQTVQAEQRFSFVRPICAGERLECSVKMLNMRQAVGVDIVETENVGKIWGTDEVVLIGYTKVAGYTGAVMEESLKELVRNVMMHGRSIF
;
A
#
# COMPACT_ATOMS: atom_id res chain seq x y z
N MET A 1 -41.41 27.85 -31.70
CA MET A 1 -40.68 27.44 -30.49
C MET A 1 -40.33 25.98 -30.68
N PRO A 2 -39.05 25.56 -30.78
CA PRO A 2 -38.75 24.14 -30.90
C PRO A 2 -38.76 23.51 -29.50
N GLU A 3 -39.48 22.41 -29.36
CA GLU A 3 -39.51 21.56 -28.17
C GLU A 3 -38.12 21.00 -27.89
N THR A 4 -37.55 21.37 -26.74
CA THR A 4 -36.38 20.71 -26.17
C THR A 4 -36.76 19.32 -25.70
N THR A 5 -36.40 18.31 -26.48
CA THR A 5 -36.46 16.92 -26.05
C THR A 5 -35.33 16.70 -25.03
N GLU A 6 -35.67 16.74 -23.74
CA GLU A 6 -34.76 16.30 -22.68
C GLU A 6 -34.41 14.83 -22.91
N LYS A 7 -33.12 14.56 -23.14
CA LYS A 7 -32.59 13.19 -23.12
C LYS A 7 -32.76 12.63 -21.70
N PRO A 8 -33.23 11.39 -21.54
CA PRO A 8 -33.38 10.79 -20.22
C PRO A 8 -32.02 10.77 -19.53
N HIS A 9 -31.96 11.39 -18.35
CA HIS A 9 -30.82 11.34 -17.45
C HIS A 9 -30.68 9.88 -17.02
N ALA A 10 -29.64 9.20 -17.49
CA ALA A 10 -29.36 7.84 -17.04
C ALA A 10 -29.21 7.87 -15.51
N GLU A 11 -30.13 7.20 -14.81
CA GLU A 11 -29.98 6.96 -13.37
C GLU A 11 -28.60 6.33 -13.15
N LYS A 12 -27.72 7.06 -12.46
CA LYS A 12 -26.48 6.49 -11.94
C LYS A 12 -26.87 5.40 -10.95
N LYS A 13 -26.88 4.14 -11.40
CA LYS A 13 -26.85 3.00 -10.49
C LYS A 13 -25.66 3.23 -9.56
N ALA A 14 -25.93 3.47 -8.28
CA ALA A 14 -24.90 3.51 -7.26
C ALA A 14 -24.13 2.19 -7.37
N THR A 15 -22.85 2.27 -7.72
CA THR A 15 -21.96 1.12 -7.71
C THR A 15 -22.01 0.55 -6.30
N GLN A 16 -22.65 -0.60 -6.15
CA GLN A 16 -22.77 -1.28 -4.87
C GLN A 16 -21.39 -1.86 -4.57
N TYR A 17 -20.55 -1.09 -3.88
CA TYR A 17 -19.26 -1.60 -3.43
C TYR A 17 -19.53 -2.82 -2.55
N PRO A 18 -18.92 -3.97 -2.85
CA PRO A 18 -19.08 -5.15 -2.01
C PRO A 18 -18.66 -4.84 -0.57
N ASP A 19 -19.30 -5.53 0.38
CA ASP A 19 -19.24 -5.35 1.84
C ASP A 19 -17.85 -5.69 2.43
N PHE A 20 -16.80 -5.02 1.96
CA PHE A 20 -15.40 -5.23 2.35
C PHE A 20 -14.86 -4.11 3.23
N VAL A 21 -15.48 -2.94 3.20
CA VAL A 21 -15.16 -1.84 4.11
C VAL A 21 -15.30 -2.34 5.56
N GLY A 22 -14.27 -2.09 6.37
CA GLY A 22 -14.17 -2.55 7.74
C GLY A 22 -13.56 -3.94 7.92
N LYS A 23 -13.40 -4.74 6.86
CA LYS A 23 -12.73 -6.04 6.95
C LYS A 23 -11.22 -5.86 7.12
N THR A 24 -10.65 -6.71 7.96
CA THR A 24 -9.21 -6.82 8.19
C THR A 24 -8.72 -8.16 7.68
N TYR A 25 -7.59 -8.14 7.00
CA TYR A 25 -6.82 -9.31 6.63
C TYR A 25 -5.48 -9.29 7.37
N VAL A 26 -5.05 -10.45 7.85
CA VAL A 26 -3.75 -10.65 8.50
C VAL A 26 -2.98 -11.67 7.68
N LEU A 27 -1.70 -11.42 7.41
CA LEU A 27 -0.86 -12.42 6.75
C LEU A 27 -0.87 -13.73 7.54
N PRO A 28 -0.85 -14.89 6.86
CA PRO A 28 -0.90 -16.19 7.53
C PRO A 28 0.39 -16.52 8.29
N ASP A 29 1.47 -15.80 8.02
CA ASP A 29 2.78 -15.95 8.66
C ASP A 29 3.42 -14.58 8.91
N TYR A 30 4.49 -14.57 9.70
CA TYR A 30 5.26 -13.36 9.96
C TYR A 30 6.12 -12.96 8.76
N TYR A 31 6.47 -11.67 8.74
CA TYR A 31 7.51 -11.13 7.89
C TYR A 31 8.79 -10.90 8.70
N GLU A 32 9.87 -11.61 8.38
CA GLU A 32 11.18 -11.41 9.02
C GLU A 32 12.00 -10.35 8.27
N ILE A 33 12.51 -9.38 9.01
CA ILE A 33 13.27 -8.26 8.45
C ILE A 33 14.72 -8.69 8.26
N GLY A 34 15.09 -8.95 7.01
CA GLY A 34 16.44 -9.37 6.64
C GLY A 34 17.46 -8.24 6.71
N ARG A 35 18.60 -8.48 7.35
CA ARG A 35 19.70 -7.50 7.45
C ARG A 35 20.17 -6.97 6.09
N GLU A 36 20.45 -7.86 5.14
CA GLU A 36 20.93 -7.45 3.81
C GLU A 36 19.84 -6.75 3.01
N GLN A 37 18.57 -7.05 3.28
CA GLN A 37 17.44 -6.36 2.67
C GLN A 37 17.34 -4.91 3.15
N VAL A 38 17.57 -4.67 4.45
CA VAL A 38 17.66 -3.31 5.00
C VAL A 38 18.75 -2.51 4.29
N ARG A 39 19.95 -3.08 4.12
CA ARG A 39 21.06 -2.45 3.39
C ARG A 39 20.74 -2.16 1.93
N ALA A 40 20.21 -3.17 1.24
CA ALA A 40 19.84 -3.07 -0.17
C ALA A 40 18.77 -2.00 -0.39
N PHE A 41 17.75 -1.97 0.46
CA PHE A 41 16.70 -0.96 0.43
C PHE A 41 17.24 0.44 0.72
N ALA A 42 18.03 0.60 1.80
CA ALA A 42 18.66 1.87 2.16
C ALA A 42 19.49 2.43 0.99
N LYS A 43 20.28 1.57 0.32
CA LYS A 43 21.02 1.95 -0.89
C LYS A 43 20.10 2.36 -2.04
N ALA A 44 19.00 1.63 -2.28
CA ALA A 44 18.06 1.91 -3.34
C ALA A 44 17.38 3.29 -3.17
N VAL A 45 17.03 3.65 -1.93
CA VAL A 45 16.43 4.95 -1.61
C VAL A 45 17.47 6.04 -1.29
N ARG A 46 18.76 5.76 -1.52
CA ARG A 46 19.89 6.67 -1.29
C ARG A 46 19.98 7.21 0.15
N ASN A 47 19.58 6.37 1.12
CA ASN A 47 19.77 6.65 2.53
C ASN A 47 21.11 6.05 2.99
N TYR A 48 22.09 6.91 3.25
CA TYR A 48 23.47 6.53 3.53
C TYR A 48 23.88 6.70 4.99
N ASP A 49 22.92 6.98 5.89
CA ASP A 49 23.23 7.00 7.33
C ASP A 49 23.76 5.62 7.79
N PRO A 50 24.91 5.56 8.49
CA PRO A 50 25.52 4.32 8.93
C PRO A 50 24.59 3.39 9.71
N ILE A 51 23.57 3.90 10.42
CA ILE A 51 22.64 3.06 11.20
C ILE A 51 21.85 2.05 10.33
N HIS A 52 21.80 2.27 9.01
CA HIS A 52 21.14 1.39 8.05
C HIS A 52 22.10 0.35 7.43
N HIS A 53 23.41 0.50 7.63
CA HIS A 53 24.44 -0.26 6.91
C HIS A 53 25.42 -1.00 7.82
N ASP A 54 25.83 -0.38 8.92
CA ASP A 54 26.83 -0.87 9.85
C ASP A 54 26.18 -1.23 11.20
N GLU A 55 26.30 -2.50 11.60
CA GLU A 55 25.67 -3.01 12.81
C GLU A 55 26.33 -2.43 14.07
N GLN A 56 27.62 -2.11 14.03
CA GLN A 56 28.30 -1.47 15.13
C GLN A 56 27.86 -0.02 15.25
N ALA A 57 27.77 0.72 14.14
CA ALA A 57 27.26 2.10 14.17
C ALA A 57 25.81 2.17 14.70
N ALA A 58 24.96 1.22 14.31
CA ALA A 58 23.59 1.14 14.84
C ALA A 58 23.57 0.86 16.34
N ARG A 59 24.41 -0.06 16.84
CA ARG A 59 24.54 -0.35 18.28
C ARG A 59 25.11 0.83 19.07
N ASP A 60 26.11 1.51 18.54
CA ASP A 60 26.71 2.71 19.16
C ASP A 60 25.69 3.85 19.25
N ALA A 61 24.72 3.90 18.31
CA ALA A 61 23.56 4.80 18.34
C ALA A 61 22.41 4.31 19.26
N GLY A 62 22.53 3.16 19.91
CA GLY A 62 21.56 2.62 20.87
C GLY A 62 20.48 1.72 20.28
N PHE A 63 20.61 1.30 19.02
CA PHE A 63 19.66 0.38 18.38
C PHE A 63 20.09 -1.08 18.54
N ALA A 64 19.12 -1.99 18.53
CA ALA A 64 19.39 -3.42 18.68
C ALA A 64 20.15 -4.01 17.47
N ASN A 65 19.88 -3.49 16.27
CA ASN A 65 20.51 -3.87 15.00
C ASN A 65 20.32 -2.76 13.95
N LEU A 66 20.65 -3.03 12.68
CA LEU A 66 20.40 -2.12 11.57
C LEU A 66 18.97 -1.61 11.59
N VAL A 67 18.81 -0.29 11.57
CA VAL A 67 17.50 0.35 11.56
C VAL A 67 16.95 0.31 10.15
N CYS A 68 15.67 -0.05 9.99
CA CYS A 68 15.00 0.06 8.70
C CYS A 68 14.87 1.54 8.30
N PRO A 69 15.21 1.93 7.07
CA PRO A 69 14.82 3.23 6.54
C PRO A 69 13.30 3.43 6.71
N PRO A 70 12.79 4.64 7.00
CA PRO A 70 11.36 4.83 7.26
C PRO A 70 10.45 4.27 6.15
N THR A 71 10.82 4.46 4.88
CA THR A 71 10.04 3.95 3.76
C THR A 71 10.15 2.45 3.52
N PHE A 72 11.00 1.71 4.26
CA PHE A 72 11.03 0.24 4.23
C PHE A 72 9.65 -0.36 4.58
N ALA A 73 8.87 0.36 5.39
CA ALA A 73 7.47 0.06 5.69
C ALA A 73 6.59 -0.13 4.44
N SER A 74 6.98 0.40 3.28
CA SER A 74 6.26 0.18 2.03
C SER A 74 6.32 -1.27 1.55
N ILE A 75 7.38 -2.03 1.87
CA ILE A 75 7.47 -3.46 1.54
C ILE A 75 6.40 -4.22 2.33
N ILE A 76 6.28 -3.92 3.62
CA ILE A 76 5.24 -4.50 4.48
C ILE A 76 3.86 -4.17 3.91
N GLY A 77 3.61 -2.90 3.60
CA GLY A 77 2.34 -2.45 3.01
C GLY A 77 2.02 -3.13 1.68
N LEU A 78 3.01 -3.35 0.81
CA LEU A 78 2.82 -4.02 -0.47
C LEU A 78 2.42 -5.48 -0.29
N LEU A 79 3.08 -6.23 0.62
CA LEU A 79 2.80 -7.64 0.87
C LEU A 79 1.35 -7.90 1.32
N VAL A 80 0.84 -7.09 2.27
CA VAL A 80 -0.56 -7.21 2.69
C VAL A 80 -1.53 -6.68 1.65
N GLN A 81 -1.15 -5.66 0.88
CA GLN A 81 -1.99 -5.12 -0.20
C GLN A 81 -2.18 -6.12 -1.34
N GLU A 82 -1.12 -6.78 -1.81
CA GLU A 82 -1.21 -7.82 -2.84
C GLU A 82 -2.22 -8.90 -2.44
N HIS A 83 -2.14 -9.39 -1.20
CA HIS A 83 -3.09 -10.38 -0.68
C HIS A 83 -4.53 -9.85 -0.61
N LEU A 84 -4.72 -8.59 -0.18
CA LEU A 84 -6.04 -7.95 -0.13
C LEU A 84 -6.70 -7.93 -1.51
N PHE A 85 -5.95 -7.57 -2.56
CA PHE A 85 -6.48 -7.50 -3.92
C PHE A 85 -6.71 -8.89 -4.53
N GLU A 86 -5.79 -9.84 -4.34
CA GLU A 86 -5.94 -11.21 -4.84
C GLU A 86 -7.14 -11.96 -4.23
N HIS A 87 -7.41 -11.74 -2.94
CA HIS A 87 -8.37 -12.55 -2.19
C HIS A 87 -9.71 -11.86 -1.95
N ILE A 88 -9.71 -10.54 -1.76
CA ILE A 88 -10.89 -9.77 -1.35
C ILE A 88 -11.44 -8.92 -2.49
N VAL A 89 -10.58 -8.28 -3.28
CA VAL A 89 -11.00 -7.28 -4.30
C VAL A 89 -10.66 -7.77 -5.73
N LYS A 90 -11.19 -8.94 -6.09
CA LYS A 90 -10.82 -9.68 -7.32
C LYS A 90 -11.09 -8.95 -8.65
N ASP A 91 -11.97 -7.96 -8.66
CA ASP A 91 -12.31 -7.18 -9.87
C ASP A 91 -11.37 -5.97 -10.09
N TYR A 92 -10.37 -5.78 -9.23
CA TYR A 92 -9.40 -4.69 -9.33
C TYR A 92 -8.03 -5.18 -9.77
N ASP A 93 -7.53 -4.59 -10.85
CA ASP A 93 -6.16 -4.78 -11.32
C ASP A 93 -5.25 -3.71 -10.69
N LEU A 94 -4.31 -4.14 -9.83
CA LEU A 94 -3.30 -3.26 -9.21
C LEU A 94 -2.49 -2.46 -10.23
N SER A 95 -2.28 -3.01 -11.44
CA SER A 95 -1.56 -2.32 -12.52
C SER A 95 -2.31 -1.12 -13.09
N GLN A 96 -3.59 -0.94 -12.71
CA GLN A 96 -4.43 0.21 -13.01
C GLN A 96 -4.69 1.10 -11.80
N THR A 97 -3.83 1.01 -10.78
CA THR A 97 -3.86 1.88 -9.62
C THR A 97 -2.66 2.84 -9.48
N VAL A 98 -2.92 4.09 -9.10
CA VAL A 98 -1.92 5.10 -8.71
C VAL A 98 -2.03 5.36 -7.23
N GLN A 99 -0.91 5.33 -6.52
CA GLN A 99 -0.86 5.76 -5.14
C GLN A 99 -0.96 7.30 -5.05
N ALA A 100 -1.97 7.79 -4.33
CA ALA A 100 -2.21 9.21 -4.12
C ALA A 100 -1.65 9.74 -2.80
N GLU A 101 -1.59 8.89 -1.76
CA GLU A 101 -1.13 9.28 -0.42
C GLU A 101 -0.42 8.12 0.28
N GLN A 102 0.60 8.45 1.07
CA GLN A 102 1.21 7.55 2.04
C GLN A 102 1.41 8.29 3.36
N ARG A 103 1.00 7.66 4.45
CA ARG A 103 1.39 8.06 5.82
C ARG A 103 1.96 6.86 6.55
N PHE A 104 3.01 7.08 7.35
CA PHE A 104 3.53 6.11 8.29
C PHE A 104 3.68 6.75 9.66
N SER A 105 3.17 6.07 10.69
CA SER A 105 3.33 6.41 12.09
C SER A 105 4.13 5.29 12.76
N PHE A 106 5.34 5.61 13.20
CA PHE A 106 6.22 4.66 13.89
C PHE A 106 6.08 4.85 15.39
N VAL A 107 5.75 3.79 16.11
CA VAL A 107 5.76 3.80 17.59
C VAL A 107 7.20 3.78 18.09
N ARG A 108 8.06 3.03 17.40
CA ARG A 108 9.52 3.03 17.57
C ARG A 108 10.21 2.60 16.27
N PRO A 109 11.53 2.80 16.13
CA PRO A 109 12.29 2.24 15.02
C PRO A 109 12.17 0.72 14.95
N ILE A 110 12.14 0.21 13.72
CA ILE A 110 12.11 -1.21 13.41
C ILE A 110 13.51 -1.64 13.00
N CYS A 111 14.01 -2.74 13.54
CA CYS A 111 15.37 -3.21 13.33
C CYS A 111 15.43 -4.54 12.58
N ALA A 112 16.55 -4.80 11.91
CA ALA A 112 16.82 -6.09 11.30
C ALA A 112 16.79 -7.24 12.32
N GLY A 113 16.20 -8.37 11.91
CA GLY A 113 15.97 -9.56 12.74
C GLY A 113 14.62 -9.57 13.45
N GLU A 114 13.88 -8.45 13.47
CA GLU A 114 12.51 -8.45 13.98
C GLU A 114 11.57 -9.21 13.03
N ARG A 115 10.57 -9.88 13.63
CA ARG A 115 9.50 -10.58 12.91
C ARG A 115 8.19 -9.87 13.17
N LEU A 116 7.48 -9.53 12.10
CA LEU A 116 6.25 -8.75 12.17
C LEU A 116 5.03 -9.58 11.74
N GLU A 117 3.98 -9.55 12.57
CA GLU A 117 2.62 -9.82 12.11
C GLU A 117 2.14 -8.58 11.34
N CYS A 118 1.70 -8.77 10.10
CA CYS A 118 1.25 -7.66 9.26
C CYS A 118 -0.22 -7.84 8.92
N SER A 119 -0.98 -6.76 9.06
CA SER A 119 -2.41 -6.75 8.72
C SER A 119 -2.77 -5.51 7.90
N VAL A 120 -3.83 -5.64 7.11
CA VAL A 120 -4.44 -4.56 6.35
C VAL A 120 -5.94 -4.53 6.58
N LYS A 121 -6.47 -3.33 6.79
CA LYS A 121 -7.89 -3.06 6.93
C LYS A 121 -8.36 -2.14 5.82
N MET A 122 -9.47 -2.51 5.19
CA MET A 122 -10.16 -1.63 4.25
C MET A 122 -10.88 -0.54 5.03
N LEU A 123 -10.42 0.70 4.97
CA LEU A 123 -11.04 1.81 5.69
C LEU A 123 -12.21 2.40 4.92
N ASN A 124 -12.02 2.62 3.62
CA ASN A 124 -12.99 3.32 2.80
C ASN A 124 -12.81 2.98 1.33
N MET A 125 -13.91 3.04 0.58
CA MET A 125 -13.95 2.87 -0.85
C MET A 125 -15.04 3.77 -1.42
N ARG A 126 -14.69 4.63 -2.37
CA ARG A 126 -15.64 5.59 -2.95
C ARG A 126 -15.27 5.95 -4.38
N GLN A 127 -16.26 6.36 -5.17
CA GLN A 127 -16.00 6.92 -6.49
C GLN A 127 -15.76 8.43 -6.38
N ALA A 128 -14.81 8.96 -7.14
CA ALA A 128 -14.69 10.38 -7.41
C ALA A 128 -14.11 10.61 -8.80
N VAL A 129 -14.73 11.52 -9.57
CA VAL A 129 -14.23 11.93 -10.90
C VAL A 129 -13.93 10.74 -11.82
N GLY A 130 -14.74 9.67 -11.76
CA GLY A 130 -14.59 8.49 -12.62
C GLY A 130 -13.50 7.50 -12.20
N VAL A 131 -12.81 7.71 -11.07
CA VAL A 131 -11.94 6.72 -10.42
C VAL A 131 -12.55 6.23 -9.12
N ASP A 132 -12.16 5.04 -8.71
CA ASP A 132 -12.36 4.56 -7.37
C ASP A 132 -11.17 4.94 -6.50
N ILE A 133 -11.46 5.45 -5.32
CA ILE A 133 -10.49 5.80 -4.30
C ILE A 133 -10.63 4.81 -3.17
N VAL A 134 -9.55 4.10 -2.89
CA VAL A 134 -9.43 3.07 -1.87
C VAL A 134 -8.48 3.57 -0.79
N GLU A 135 -8.90 3.44 0.46
CA GLU A 135 -8.10 3.78 1.63
C GLU A 135 -7.90 2.55 2.51
N THR A 136 -6.64 2.26 2.84
CA THR A 136 -6.28 1.15 3.72
C THR A 136 -5.46 1.60 4.91
N GLU A 137 -5.65 0.90 6.03
CA GLU A 137 -4.79 0.97 7.21
C GLU A 137 -3.97 -0.31 7.28
N ASN A 138 -2.66 -0.19 7.43
CA ASN A 138 -1.73 -1.30 7.59
C ASN A 138 -1.15 -1.25 9.00
N VAL A 139 -1.14 -2.37 9.71
CA VAL A 139 -0.59 -2.45 11.06
C VAL A 139 0.48 -3.53 11.11
N GLY A 140 1.66 -3.18 11.62
CA GLY A 140 2.75 -4.09 11.92
C GLY A 140 2.90 -4.26 13.43
N LYS A 141 2.76 -5.49 13.92
CA LYS A 141 2.99 -5.88 15.31
C LYS A 141 4.21 -6.80 15.43
N ILE A 142 4.88 -6.80 16.58
CA ILE A 142 5.88 -7.84 16.85
C ILE A 142 5.19 -9.21 16.91
N TRP A 143 5.75 -10.16 16.18
CA TRP A 143 5.18 -11.50 16.06
C TRP A 143 5.03 -12.16 17.45
N GLY A 144 3.84 -12.69 17.73
CA GLY A 144 3.52 -13.32 19.00
C GLY A 144 3.29 -12.37 20.17
N THR A 145 3.18 -11.05 19.92
CA THR A 145 2.86 -10.05 20.96
C THR A 145 1.80 -9.05 20.46
N ASP A 146 1.29 -8.22 21.37
CA ASP A 146 0.39 -7.10 21.04
C ASP A 146 1.11 -5.78 20.76
N GLU A 147 2.45 -5.79 20.72
CA GLU A 147 3.25 -4.59 20.53
C GLU A 147 3.14 -4.10 19.08
N VAL A 148 2.45 -2.97 18.88
CA VAL A 148 2.39 -2.27 17.59
C VAL A 148 3.67 -1.45 17.40
N VAL A 149 4.34 -1.62 16.26
CA VAL A 149 5.53 -0.83 15.90
C VAL A 149 5.28 0.12 14.74
N LEU A 150 4.30 -0.19 13.88
CA LEU A 150 3.99 0.55 12.65
C LEU A 150 2.49 0.65 12.43
N ILE A 151 2.02 1.85 12.08
CA ILE A 151 0.70 2.07 11.49
C ILE A 151 0.90 2.86 10.18
N GLY A 152 0.48 2.28 9.06
CA GLY A 152 0.53 2.88 7.74
C GLY A 152 -0.85 3.20 7.20
N TYR A 153 -1.00 4.29 6.46
CA TYR A 153 -2.22 4.60 5.71
C TYR A 153 -1.87 4.81 4.26
N THR A 154 -2.57 4.10 3.38
CA THR A 154 -2.33 4.15 1.94
C THR A 154 -3.63 4.53 1.24
N LYS A 155 -3.56 5.56 0.40
CA LYS A 155 -4.66 5.95 -0.48
C LYS A 155 -4.27 5.66 -1.92
N VAL A 156 -5.13 4.93 -2.60
CA VAL A 156 -4.93 4.49 -3.97
C VAL A 156 -6.12 4.95 -4.81
N ALA A 157 -5.86 5.48 -6.00
CA ALA A 157 -6.86 5.74 -7.01
C ALA A 157 -6.74 4.68 -8.11
N GLY A 158 -7.80 3.92 -8.36
CA GLY A 158 -7.84 2.87 -9.38
C GLY A 158 -9.06 3.01 -10.28
N TYR A 159 -8.97 2.44 -11.48
CA TYR A 159 -10.10 2.40 -12.40
C TYR A 159 -10.79 1.03 -12.34
N THR A 160 -12.10 1.01 -12.05
CA THR A 160 -12.94 -0.14 -12.40
C THR A 160 -13.76 0.14 -13.65
N GLY A 161 -13.55 -0.66 -14.69
CA GLY A 161 -14.44 -0.68 -15.85
C GLY A 161 -13.75 -0.46 -17.20
N ALA A 162 -14.25 -1.20 -18.19
CA ALA A 162 -13.65 -1.45 -19.50
C ALA A 162 -13.55 -0.26 -20.47
N VAL A 163 -13.69 0.99 -20.04
CA VAL A 163 -13.50 2.14 -20.94
C VAL A 163 -12.73 3.22 -20.21
N MET A 164 -11.42 3.12 -20.31
CA MET A 164 -10.57 4.29 -20.16
C MET A 164 -10.66 5.12 -21.44
N GLU A 165 -10.92 6.43 -21.32
CA GLU A 165 -10.71 7.35 -22.45
C GLU A 165 -9.27 7.22 -22.94
N GLU A 166 -9.07 7.21 -24.25
CA GLU A 166 -7.75 6.90 -24.86
C GLU A 166 -6.67 7.91 -24.42
N SER A 167 -7.05 9.17 -24.22
CA SER A 167 -6.19 10.22 -23.66
C SER A 167 -5.72 9.93 -22.23
N LEU A 168 -6.58 9.31 -21.42
CA LEU A 168 -6.26 8.91 -20.05
C LEU A 168 -5.43 7.62 -20.03
N LYS A 169 -5.66 6.68 -20.97
CA LYS A 169 -4.83 5.48 -21.10
C LYS A 169 -3.37 5.81 -21.38
N GLU A 170 -3.09 6.79 -22.23
CA GLU A 170 -1.71 7.22 -22.50
C GLU A 170 -1.06 7.85 -21.26
N LEU A 171 -1.80 8.68 -20.52
CA LEU A 171 -1.32 9.28 -19.27
C LEU A 171 -1.02 8.21 -18.22
N VAL A 172 -1.96 7.28 -18.01
CA VAL A 172 -1.83 6.15 -17.08
C VAL A 172 -0.66 5.25 -17.52
N ARG A 173 -0.56 4.86 -18.79
CA ARG A 173 0.56 4.03 -19.28
C ARG A 173 1.95 4.66 -19.01
N ASN A 174 2.06 5.98 -19.05
CA ASN A 174 3.33 6.69 -18.80
C ASN A 174 3.68 6.88 -17.32
N VAL A 175 2.71 6.78 -16.42
CA VAL A 175 2.87 7.01 -14.97
C VAL A 175 2.92 5.70 -14.18
N MET A 176 2.29 4.65 -14.72
CA MET A 176 2.04 3.41 -13.97
C MET A 176 3.24 2.49 -13.92
N MET A 177 3.56 2.02 -12.72
CA MET A 177 4.56 0.98 -12.55
C MET A 177 4.04 -0.31 -13.16
N HIS A 178 4.72 -0.76 -14.21
CA HIS A 178 4.48 -2.07 -14.79
C HIS A 178 5.17 -3.08 -13.88
N GLY A 179 4.40 -3.94 -13.24
CA GLY A 179 4.90 -5.00 -12.37
C GLY A 179 5.90 -5.86 -13.13
N ARG A 180 7.20 -5.58 -12.98
CA ARG A 180 8.25 -6.56 -13.22
C ARG A 180 8.32 -7.39 -11.95
N SER A 181 8.11 -8.69 -12.10
CA SER A 181 8.48 -9.68 -11.09
C SER A 181 9.81 -9.27 -10.46
N ILE A 182 9.80 -9.05 -9.14
CA ILE A 182 11.01 -8.83 -8.34
C ILE A 182 11.61 -10.15 -7.84
N PHE A 183 11.21 -11.25 -8.48
CA PHE A 183 11.85 -12.56 -8.42
C PHE A 183 12.32 -12.97 -9.82
#